data_AF-A0A9X6ZVG5-F1
#
_entry.id   AF-A0A9X6ZVG5-F1
#
_cell.length_a   1.000
_cell.length_b   1.000
_cell.length_c   1.000
_cell.angle_alpha   90.00
_cell.angle_beta   90.00
_cell.angle_gamma   90.00
#
_symmetry.space_group_name_H-M   'P 1'
#
loop_
_entity.id
_entity.type
_entity.pdbx_description
1 polymer ?
#
loop_
_entity_poly.entity_id
_entity_poly.type
_entity_poly.pdbx_seq_one_letter_code
_entity_poly.pdbx_strand_id
1 'polypeptide(L)'
;MLLPKNKLKEDISFIRKNNLEHVLKERGYDFYYYSHKPLYEFTIEYRTDSHIIRIQHIERRNNNKRNTTNKEQTAISVRFDIVFRDTIEVKTISKEIFKFLYVKNDAKWTTIIEKLILDIEQIKEDHEKSASLSA
;
A
#
# COMPACT_ATOMS: atom_id res chain seq x y z
N MET A 1 5.06 13.24 9.71
CA MET A 1 4.93 14.10 8.50
C MET A 1 4.16 13.29 7.46
N LEU A 2 2.98 13.74 7.02
CA LEU A 2 2.16 12.98 6.06
C LEU A 2 2.76 13.11 4.65
N LEU A 3 3.24 11.99 4.09
CA LEU A 3 3.78 11.98 2.73
C LEU A 3 2.73 12.37 1.69
N PRO A 4 3.15 13.00 0.58
CA PRO A 4 2.29 13.18 -0.59
C PRO A 4 1.80 11.82 -1.09
N LYS A 5 0.47 11.64 -1.22
CA LYS A 5 -0.18 10.37 -1.64
C LYS A 5 0.39 9.76 -2.92
N ASN A 6 0.95 10.57 -3.82
CA ASN A 6 1.54 10.09 -5.07
C ASN A 6 2.89 9.39 -4.82
N LYS A 7 3.70 9.89 -3.89
CA LYS A 7 4.99 9.30 -3.53
C LYS A 7 4.82 7.87 -3.01
N LEU A 8 3.89 7.66 -2.10
CA LEU A 8 3.64 6.32 -1.53
C LEU A 8 3.16 5.30 -2.58
N LYS A 9 2.39 5.72 -3.59
CA LYS A 9 2.01 4.82 -4.71
C LYS A 9 3.24 4.35 -5.48
N GLU A 10 4.14 5.28 -5.78
CA GLU A 10 5.36 5.02 -6.53
C GLU A 10 6.32 4.12 -5.73
N ASP A 11 6.46 4.36 -4.43
CA ASP A 11 7.36 3.58 -3.57
C ASP A 11 6.85 2.14 -3.40
N ILE A 12 5.54 1.94 -3.21
CA ILE A 12 4.99 0.58 -3.16
C ILE A 12 5.08 -0.10 -4.53
N SER A 13 4.86 0.63 -5.63
CA SER A 13 5.10 0.10 -6.98
C SER A 13 6.56 -0.30 -7.19
N PHE A 14 7.51 0.46 -6.63
CA PHE A 14 8.93 0.17 -6.69
C PHE A 14 9.27 -1.11 -5.93
N ILE A 15 8.79 -1.26 -4.68
CA ILE A 15 8.97 -2.47 -3.88
C ILE A 15 8.51 -3.70 -4.67
N ARG A 16 7.33 -3.63 -5.28
CA ARG A 16 6.77 -4.73 -6.07
C ARG A 16 7.58 -5.07 -7.31
N LYS A 17 8.03 -4.06 -8.06
CA LYS A 17 8.82 -4.28 -9.28
C LYS A 17 10.18 -4.90 -9.01
N ASN A 18 10.74 -4.65 -7.82
CA ASN A 18 12.05 -5.15 -7.42
C ASN A 18 11.99 -6.36 -6.48
N ASN A 19 10.80 -6.96 -6.28
CA ASN A 19 10.58 -8.12 -5.40
C ASN A 19 11.09 -7.92 -3.95
N LEU A 20 10.93 -6.71 -3.40
CA LEU A 20 11.45 -6.32 -2.07
C LEU A 20 10.48 -6.61 -0.92
N GLU A 21 9.41 -7.36 -1.17
CA GLU A 21 8.40 -7.68 -0.15
C GLU A 21 8.95 -8.55 0.98
N HIS A 22 10.00 -9.34 0.70
CA HIS A 22 10.70 -10.09 1.73
C HIS A 22 11.29 -9.19 2.82
N VAL A 23 11.78 -7.98 2.47
CA VAL A 23 12.30 -7.01 3.45
C VAL A 23 11.18 -6.47 4.34
N LEU A 24 9.97 -6.30 3.80
CA LEU A 24 8.79 -5.96 4.61
C LEU A 24 8.51 -7.07 5.65
N LYS A 25 8.66 -8.33 5.26
CA LYS A 25 8.47 -9.48 6.16
C LYS A 25 9.49 -9.53 7.28
N GLU A 26 10.75 -9.24 6.98
CA GLU A 26 11.81 -9.13 8.00
C GLU A 26 11.54 -8.02 9.01
N ARG A 27 10.85 -6.94 8.59
CA ARG A 27 10.41 -5.84 9.47
C ARG A 27 9.11 -6.13 10.24
N GLY A 28 8.56 -7.34 10.11
CA GLY A 28 7.37 -7.79 10.84
C GLY A 28 6.04 -7.45 10.16
N TYR A 29 6.04 -7.17 8.86
CA TYR A 29 4.83 -6.97 8.07
C TYR A 29 4.43 -8.26 7.35
N ASP A 30 3.13 -8.51 7.26
CA ASP A 30 2.60 -9.51 6.34
C ASP A 30 2.30 -8.86 4.99
N PHE A 31 2.31 -9.66 3.92
CA PHE A 31 1.89 -9.17 2.61
C PHE A 31 1.10 -10.23 1.82
N TYR A 32 0.17 -9.75 1.00
CA TYR A 32 -0.76 -10.57 0.25
C TYR A 32 -0.92 -10.01 -1.17
N TYR A 33 -1.10 -10.92 -2.13
CA TYR A 33 -1.46 -10.55 -3.49
C TYR A 33 -2.85 -11.08 -3.81
N TYR A 34 -3.66 -10.21 -4.41
CA TYR A 34 -4.90 -10.59 -5.04
C TYR A 34 -4.87 -10.17 -6.50
N SER A 35 -5.07 -11.12 -7.41
CA SER A 35 -4.93 -10.91 -8.85
C SER A 35 -6.17 -11.46 -9.57
N HIS A 36 -7.10 -10.57 -9.90
CA HIS A 36 -8.28 -10.91 -10.67
C HIS A 36 -8.57 -9.80 -11.69
N LYS A 37 -8.25 -10.06 -12.97
CA LYS A 37 -8.40 -9.08 -14.06
C LYS A 37 -9.79 -8.41 -14.02
N PRO A 38 -9.87 -7.07 -14.10
CA PRO A 38 -8.81 -6.09 -14.33
C PRO A 38 -8.10 -5.56 -13.07
N LEU A 39 -8.42 -6.13 -11.89
CA LEU A 39 -7.98 -5.68 -10.58
C LEU A 39 -6.76 -6.47 -10.09
N TYR A 40 -5.71 -5.77 -9.72
CA TYR A 40 -4.57 -6.33 -9.02
C TYR A 40 -4.39 -5.57 -7.71
N GLU A 41 -4.27 -6.27 -6.61
CA GLU A 41 -4.12 -5.70 -5.28
C GLU A 41 -2.90 -6.32 -4.62
N PHE A 42 -2.09 -5.45 -4.02
CA PHE A 42 -1.00 -5.82 -3.15
C PHE A 42 -1.27 -5.20 -1.78
N THR A 43 -1.37 -6.04 -0.76
CA THR A 43 -1.75 -5.62 0.58
C THR A 43 -0.57 -5.85 1.52
N ILE A 44 -0.18 -4.83 2.26
CA ILE A 44 0.80 -4.88 3.34
C ILE A 44 0.02 -4.76 4.64
N GLU A 45 0.27 -5.63 5.62
CA GLU A 45 -0.40 -5.60 6.91
C GLU A 45 0.60 -5.53 8.06
N TYR A 46 0.29 -4.69 9.05
CA TYR A 46 0.88 -4.75 10.37
C TYR A 46 -0.14 -5.32 11.36
N ARG A 47 0.21 -6.43 11.99
CA ARG A 47 -0.68 -7.15 12.90
C ARG A 47 -0.25 -6.95 14.34
N THR A 48 -1.21 -6.57 15.17
CA THR A 48 -1.08 -6.54 16.64
C THR A 48 -2.08 -7.51 17.24
N ASP A 49 -2.04 -7.72 18.55
CA ASP A 49 -2.96 -8.63 19.23
C ASP A 49 -4.44 -8.23 19.08
N SER A 50 -4.71 -6.94 18.89
CA SER A 50 -6.05 -6.37 18.88
C SER A 50 -6.48 -5.78 17.52
N HIS A 51 -5.54 -5.44 16.64
CA HIS A 51 -5.83 -4.73 15.39
C HIS A 51 -4.92 -5.21 14.25
N ILE A 52 -5.43 -5.07 13.04
CA ILE A 52 -4.67 -5.23 11.79
C ILE A 52 -4.73 -3.90 11.04
N ILE A 53 -3.58 -3.29 10.80
CA ILE A 53 -3.45 -2.07 9.99
C ILE A 53 -2.99 -2.49 8.60
N ARG A 54 -3.70 -2.07 7.56
CA ARG A 54 -3.46 -2.53 6.19
C ARG A 54 -3.22 -1.36 5.25
N ILE A 55 -2.27 -1.51 4.35
CA ILE A 55 -2.10 -0.69 3.15
C ILE A 55 -2.43 -1.56 1.95
N GLN A 56 -3.45 -1.19 1.17
CA GLN A 56 -3.80 -1.84 -0.08
C GLN A 56 -3.35 -0.98 -1.25
N HIS A 57 -2.43 -1.48 -2.05
CA HIS A 57 -2.01 -0.90 -3.32
C HIS A 57 -2.76 -1.58 -4.47
N ILE A 58 -3.70 -0.83 -5.05
CA ILE A 58 -4.65 -1.33 -6.03
C ILE A 58 -4.30 -0.77 -7.41
N GLU A 59 -4.07 -1.66 -8.36
CA GLU A 59 -3.90 -1.36 -9.78
C GLU A 59 -5.13 -1.85 -10.56
N ARG A 60 -5.73 -0.95 -11.33
CA ARG A 60 -6.81 -1.28 -12.27
C ARG A 60 -6.31 -1.06 -13.69
N ARG A 61 -6.28 -2.12 -14.49
CA ARG A 61 -5.99 -2.01 -15.94
C ARG A 61 -7.28 -1.66 -16.68
N ASN A 62 -7.33 -0.46 -17.27
CA ASN A 62 -8.48 -0.10 -18.10
C ASN A 62 -8.36 -0.79 -19.47
N ASN A 63 -9.21 -1.78 -19.71
CA ASN A 63 -9.39 -2.39 -21.03
C ASN A 63 -10.36 -1.56 -21.89
N ASN A 64 -10.19 -0.25 -21.99
CA ASN A 64 -11.00 0.54 -22.93
C ASN A 64 -10.41 0.42 -24.34
N LYS A 65 -10.80 -0.66 -25.03
CA LYS A 65 -10.51 -0.94 -26.45
C LYS A 65 -11.36 -0.09 -27.42
N ARG A 66 -11.61 1.18 -27.13
CA ARG A 66 -12.33 2.06 -28.06
C ARG A 66 -11.55 3.34 -28.35
N ASN A 67 -10.79 3.23 -29.43
CA ASN A 67 -10.22 4.26 -30.28
C ASN A 67 -9.06 5.11 -29.74
N THR A 68 -8.04 5.20 -30.59
CA THR A 68 -6.85 6.07 -30.59
C THR A 68 -5.73 5.69 -29.61
N THR A 69 -4.62 5.20 -30.18
CA THR A 69 -3.18 5.48 -29.87
C THR A 69 -2.72 5.74 -28.42
N ASN A 70 -3.48 5.37 -27.40
CA ASN A 70 -3.18 5.67 -26.01
C ASN A 70 -2.70 4.42 -25.28
N LYS A 71 -1.51 4.56 -24.68
CA LYS A 71 -0.87 3.60 -23.76
C LYS A 71 -1.90 3.09 -22.75
N GLU A 72 -1.84 1.79 -22.43
CA GLU A 72 -2.63 1.19 -21.33
C GLU A 72 -2.61 2.11 -20.11
N GLN A 73 -3.74 2.76 -19.81
CA GLN A 73 -3.84 3.63 -18.64
C GLN A 73 -4.13 2.75 -17.43
N THR A 74 -3.11 2.53 -16.60
CA THR A 74 -3.25 1.84 -15.33
C THR A 74 -3.60 2.85 -14.25
N ALA A 75 -4.77 2.71 -13.63
CA ALA A 75 -5.15 3.55 -12.50
C ALA A 75 -4.61 2.92 -11.20
N ILE A 76 -3.78 3.67 -10.47
CA ILE A 76 -3.16 3.23 -9.21
C ILE A 76 -3.74 4.02 -8.04
N SER A 77 -4.21 3.30 -7.01
CA SER A 77 -4.70 3.86 -5.76
C SER A 77 -4.13 3.13 -4.55
N VAL A 78 -3.89 3.86 -3.46
CA VAL A 78 -3.49 3.29 -2.17
C VAL A 78 -4.59 3.57 -1.15
N ARG A 79 -4.97 2.54 -0.39
CA ARG A 79 -5.97 2.59 0.67
C ARG A 79 -5.36 2.15 1.99
N PHE A 80 -5.82 2.74 3.09
CA PHE A 80 -5.46 2.35 4.45
C PHE A 80 -6.72 1.86 5.18
N ASP A 81 -6.59 0.75 5.89
CA ASP A 81 -7.65 0.20 6.74
C ASP A 81 -7.11 -0.17 8.12
N ILE A 82 -7.95 -0.01 9.15
CA ILE A 82 -7.71 -0.55 10.48
C ILE A 82 -8.85 -1.52 10.78
N VAL A 83 -8.52 -2.80 10.95
CA VAL A 83 -9.46 -3.86 11.26
C VAL A 83 -9.25 -4.27 12.71
N PHE A 84 -10.27 -4.08 13.55
CA PHE A 84 -10.25 -4.58 14.91
C PHE A 84 -10.52 -6.09 14.89
N ARG A 85 -9.73 -6.87 15.65
CA ARG A 85 -9.78 -8.34 15.60
C ARG A 85 -11.06 -8.91 16.22
N ASP A 86 -11.66 -8.19 17.14
CA ASP A 86 -12.95 -8.48 17.77
C ASP A 86 -14.15 -8.08 16.88
N THR A 87 -13.95 -7.26 15.84
CA THR A 87 -15.01 -6.79 14.94
C THR A 87 -14.98 -7.44 13.55
N ILE A 88 -14.48 -8.67 13.40
CA ILE A 88 -14.51 -9.39 12.10
C ILE A 88 -15.94 -9.88 11.81
N GLU A 89 -16.88 -8.95 11.72
CA GLU A 89 -18.04 -9.00 10.82
C GLU A 89 -17.68 -8.10 9.65
N VAL A 90 -17.42 -8.70 8.49
CA VAL A 90 -16.87 -8.04 7.30
C VAL A 90 -17.83 -6.94 6.81
N LYS A 91 -17.57 -5.68 7.17
CA LYS A 91 -18.20 -4.52 6.52
C LYS A 91 -17.31 -4.01 5.40
N THR A 92 -17.78 -4.21 4.17
CA THR A 92 -17.21 -3.67 2.94
C THR A 92 -17.22 -2.14 3.02
N ILE A 93 -16.05 -1.54 3.20
CA ILE A 93 -15.95 -0.09 3.31
C ILE A 93 -15.84 0.50 1.88
N SER A 94 -16.72 1.47 1.55
CA SER A 94 -16.96 2.00 0.20
C SER A 94 -15.89 2.99 -0.30
N LYS A 95 -15.94 3.37 -1.60
CA LYS A 95 -15.03 4.34 -2.25
C LYS A 95 -14.96 5.74 -1.61
N GLU A 96 -15.82 6.08 -0.67
CA GLU A 96 -15.92 7.42 -0.05
C GLU A 96 -14.95 7.65 1.14
N ILE A 97 -14.23 6.62 1.59
CA ILE A 97 -13.32 6.67 2.76
C ILE A 97 -12.09 7.56 2.52
N PHE A 98 -11.84 8.01 1.29
CA PHE A 98 -10.79 9.02 1.05
C PHE A 98 -11.02 10.33 1.83
N LYS A 99 -12.24 10.61 2.33
CA LYS A 99 -12.53 11.71 3.27
C LYS A 99 -12.21 11.40 4.74
N PHE A 100 -11.97 10.13 5.11
CA PHE A 100 -11.91 9.65 6.50
C PHE A 100 -10.52 9.18 6.96
N LEU A 101 -9.44 9.57 6.28
CA LEU A 101 -8.14 9.72 6.96
C LEU A 101 -8.07 11.03 7.77
N TYR A 102 -9.21 11.61 8.13
CA TYR A 102 -9.46 11.97 9.53
C TYR A 102 -9.83 10.68 10.27
N VAL A 103 -8.87 9.76 10.44
CA VAL A 103 -8.94 8.87 11.60
C VAL A 103 -9.04 9.85 12.75
N LYS A 104 -10.12 9.80 13.56
CA LYS A 104 -10.20 10.58 14.82
C LYS A 104 -8.79 10.63 15.38
N ASN A 105 -8.24 11.84 15.62
CA ASN A 105 -6.89 12.12 16.10
C ASN A 105 -6.49 11.22 17.29
N ASP A 106 -6.26 9.95 17.04
CA ASP A 106 -5.86 8.95 18.01
C ASP A 106 -4.41 8.68 17.63
N ALA A 107 -3.54 9.36 18.38
CA ALA A 107 -2.10 9.34 18.17
C ALA A 107 -1.56 7.90 18.03
N LYS A 108 -2.24 6.93 18.66
CA LYS A 108 -1.89 5.52 18.64
C LYS A 108 -1.78 4.93 17.21
N TRP A 109 -2.68 5.30 16.30
CA TRP A 109 -2.70 4.72 14.95
C TRP A 109 -1.84 5.51 13.97
N THR A 110 -1.80 6.83 14.14
CA THR A 110 -0.95 7.72 13.34
C THR A 110 0.51 7.29 13.41
N THR A 111 1.04 6.98 14.60
CA THR A 111 2.43 6.54 14.75
C THR A 111 2.72 5.24 13.99
N ILE A 112 1.80 4.27 14.00
CA ILE A 112 2.02 3.00 13.31
C ILE A 112 1.95 3.21 11.78
N ILE A 113 1.01 4.02 11.30
CA ILE A 113 0.90 4.37 9.88
C ILE A 113 2.15 5.12 9.42
N GLU A 114 2.63 6.10 10.19
CA GLU A 114 3.85 6.84 9.88
C GLU A 114 5.07 5.93 9.86
N LYS A 115 5.21 5.02 10.84
CA LYS A 115 6.30 4.04 10.85
C LYS A 115 6.29 3.14 9.61
N LEU A 116 5.13 2.61 9.25
CA LEU A 116 4.97 1.75 8.07
C LEU A 116 5.33 2.50 6.79
N ILE A 117 4.94 3.77 6.69
CA ILE A 117 5.31 4.64 5.58
C ILE A 117 6.84 4.84 5.52
N LEU A 118 7.48 5.17 6.65
CA LEU A 118 8.93 5.36 6.73
C LEU A 118 9.69 4.08 6.38
N ASP A 119 9.18 2.91 6.80
CA ASP A 119 9.79 1.63 6.46
C ASP A 119 9.77 1.38 4.95
N ILE A 120 8.67 1.70 4.27
CA ILE A 120 8.56 1.60 2.80
C ILE A 120 9.57 2.52 2.10
N GLU A 121 9.70 3.77 2.57
CA GLU A 121 10.67 4.72 2.01
C GLU A 121 12.11 4.23 2.19
N GLN A 122 12.44 3.78 3.39
CA GLN A 122 13.79 3.32 3.72
C GLN A 122 14.18 2.10 2.86
N ILE A 123 13.27 1.14 2.67
CA ILE A 123 13.52 -0.04 1.81
C ILE A 123 13.90 0.38 0.39
N LYS A 124 13.20 1.36 -0.17
CA LYS A 124 13.51 1.89 -1.50
C LYS A 124 14.88 2.57 -1.52
N GLU A 125 15.14 3.47 -0.58
CA GLU A 125 16.42 4.21 -0.53
C GLU A 125 17.62 3.27 -0.36
N ASP A 126 17.50 2.26 0.50
CA ASP A 126 18.57 1.28 0.74
C ASP A 126 18.85 0.46 -0.53
N HIS A 127 17.79 0.06 -1.24
CA HIS A 127 17.94 -0.64 -2.52
C HIS A 127 18.60 0.24 -3.58
N GLU A 128 18.16 1.48 -3.76
CA GLU A 128 18.75 2.42 -4.73
C GLU A 128 20.23 2.72 -4.41
N LYS A 129 20.58 2.90 -3.13
CA LYS A 129 21.98 3.07 -2.69
C LYS A 129 22.81 1.82 -2.98
N SER A 130 22.31 0.63 -2.66
CA SER A 130 23.04 -0.62 -2.90
C SER A 130 23.32 -0.85 -4.40
N ALA A 131 22.33 -0.56 -5.25
CA ALA A 131 22.48 -0.67 -6.71
C ALA A 131 23.55 0.30 -7.25
N SER A 132 23.62 1.52 -6.71
CA SER A 132 24.61 2.53 -7.11
C SER A 132 26.05 2.19 -6.70
N LEU A 133 26.24 1.41 -5.63
CA LEU A 133 27.55 0.96 -5.16
C LEU A 133 28.05 -0.28 -5.92
N SER A 134 27.14 -0.98 -6.61
CA SER A 134 27.44 -2.17 -7.42
C SER A 134 27.64 -1.89 -8.91
N ALA A 135 27.45 -0.64 -9.35
CA ALA A 135 27.57 -0.18 -10.74
C ALA A 135 28.91 0.54 -10.97
#